data_AF-M4CCF7-F1
#
_entry.id   AF-M4CCF7-F1
#
_cell.length_a   1.000
_cell.length_b   1.000
_cell.length_c   1.000
_cell.angle_alpha   90.00
_cell.angle_beta   90.00
_cell.angle_gamma   90.00
#
_symmetry.space_group_name_H-M   'P 1'
#
loop_
_entity.id
_entity.type
_entity.pdbx_description
1 polymer ?
#
loop_
_entity_poly.entity_id
_entity_poly.type
_entity_poly.pdbx_seq_one_letter_code
_entity_poly.pdbx_strand_id
1 'polypeptide(L)'
;MASPSSHPLMKKLVTFSLSTLFLTTANSEMQCRRFKSIISFRDSIANTGNLLGLFDPNDLLHVAFRPYGDTFFHHPTGRFSYGRLIIDFIGSYPHSSNRCAPRRYGPDP
;
A
#
# COMPACT_ATOMS: atom_id res chain seq x y z
N MET A 1 5.99 -23.69 -54.43
CA MET A 1 5.65 -23.86 -52.99
C MET A 1 6.95 -23.89 -52.20
N ALA A 2 7.40 -22.73 -51.69
CA ALA A 2 8.63 -22.63 -50.90
C ALA A 2 8.30 -22.90 -49.43
N SER A 3 8.85 -24.00 -48.90
CA SER A 3 8.77 -24.36 -47.49
C SER A 3 9.58 -23.36 -46.65
N PRO A 4 9.07 -22.81 -45.54
CA PRO A 4 9.79 -21.81 -44.79
C PRO A 4 10.95 -22.49 -44.05
N SER A 5 12.16 -22.33 -44.57
CA SER A 5 13.41 -22.71 -43.92
C SER A 5 13.64 -21.82 -42.70
N SER A 6 12.90 -22.13 -41.64
CA SER A 6 13.19 -21.63 -40.29
C SER A 6 14.59 -22.13 -39.92
N HIS A 7 15.58 -21.25 -40.11
CA HIS A 7 17.00 -21.54 -39.92
C HIS A 7 17.23 -22.23 -38.56
N PRO A 8 18.12 -23.24 -38.48
CA PRO A 8 18.38 -23.98 -37.24
C PRO A 8 18.83 -23.05 -36.10
N LEU A 9 19.45 -21.91 -36.45
CA LEU A 9 19.82 -20.84 -35.54
C LEU A 9 18.60 -20.14 -34.90
N MET A 10 17.57 -19.82 -35.70
CA MET A 10 16.37 -19.14 -35.21
C MET A 10 15.57 -20.05 -34.28
N LYS A 11 15.50 -21.36 -34.58
CA LYS A 11 14.86 -22.33 -33.68
C LYS A 11 15.59 -22.41 -32.34
N LYS A 12 16.93 -22.50 -32.35
CA LYS A 12 17.74 -22.49 -31.12
C LYS A 12 17.53 -21.21 -30.30
N LEU A 13 17.46 -20.05 -30.95
CA LEU A 13 17.24 -18.77 -30.28
C LEU A 13 15.86 -18.71 -29.62
N VAL A 14 14.82 -19.16 -30.33
CA VAL A 14 13.45 -19.20 -29.78
C VAL A 14 13.37 -20.18 -28.62
N THR A 15 13.94 -21.39 -28.74
CA THR A 15 13.93 -22.37 -27.65
C THR A 15 14.69 -21.87 -26.42
N PHE A 16 15.82 -21.18 -26.62
CA PHE A 16 16.58 -20.57 -25.54
C PHE A 16 15.76 -19.48 -24.83
N SER A 17 15.16 -18.56 -25.59
CA SER A 17 14.31 -17.49 -25.04
C SER A 17 13.11 -18.05 -24.27
N LEU A 18 12.44 -19.06 -24.83
CA LEU A 18 11.28 -19.70 -24.20
C LEU A 18 11.67 -20.46 -22.93
N SER A 19 12.83 -21.13 -22.94
CA SER A 19 13.40 -21.78 -21.76
C SER A 19 13.71 -20.76 -20.67
N THR A 20 14.42 -19.67 -21.00
CA THR A 20 14.74 -18.62 -20.03
C THR A 20 13.49 -17.96 -19.44
N LEU A 21 12.47 -17.72 -20.26
CA LEU A 21 11.19 -17.15 -19.81
C LEU A 21 10.47 -18.12 -18.87
N PHE A 22 10.44 -19.41 -19.19
CA PHE A 22 9.82 -20.42 -18.35
C PHE A 22 10.54 -20.53 -16.99
N LEU A 23 11.88 -20.58 -16.99
CA LEU A 23 12.68 -20.61 -15.76
C LEU A 23 12.49 -19.35 -14.90
N THR A 24 12.36 -18.16 -15.49
CA THR A 24 12.14 -16.92 -14.72
C THR A 24 10.74 -16.87 -14.12
N THR A 25 9.71 -17.33 -14.82
CA THR A 25 8.35 -17.44 -14.26
C THR A 25 8.25 -18.53 -13.18
N ALA A 26 8.90 -19.69 -13.36
CA ALA A 26 8.84 -20.79 -12.39
C ALA A 26 9.53 -20.44 -11.06
N ASN A 27 10.57 -19.61 -11.11
CA ASN A 27 11.31 -19.15 -9.93
C ASN A 27 10.86 -17.77 -9.44
N SER A 28 9.72 -17.26 -9.93
CA SER A 28 9.20 -15.97 -9.46
C SER A 28 8.53 -16.14 -8.10
N GLU A 29 9.25 -15.83 -7.03
CA GLU A 29 8.67 -15.70 -5.71
C GLU A 29 8.07 -14.30 -5.55
N MET A 30 6.78 -14.23 -5.24
CA MET A 30 6.13 -12.98 -4.87
C MET A 30 6.57 -12.61 -3.45
N GLN A 31 7.68 -11.89 -3.34
CA GLN A 31 8.16 -11.42 -2.04
C GLN A 31 7.20 -10.39 -1.45
N CYS A 32 6.44 -10.79 -0.43
CA CYS A 32 5.69 -9.88 0.43
C CYS A 32 6.68 -9.02 1.23
N ARG A 33 7.16 -7.92 0.63
CA ARG A 33 8.11 -7.02 1.28
C ARG A 33 7.49 -6.39 2.52
N ARG A 34 8.13 -6.61 3.67
CA ARG A 34 7.76 -5.97 4.94
C ARG A 34 8.33 -4.57 4.99
N PHE A 35 7.46 -3.59 4.80
CA PHE A 35 7.78 -2.20 5.08
C PHE A 35 7.86 -2.04 6.61
N LYS A 36 9.00 -1.55 7.10
CA LYS A 36 9.19 -1.24 8.53
C LYS A 36 8.50 0.06 8.93
N SER A 37 8.32 0.97 7.96
CA SER A 37 7.70 2.27 8.17
C SER A 37 7.08 2.78 6.87
N ILE A 38 6.08 3.66 7.01
CA ILE A 38 5.50 4.45 5.92
C ILE A 38 5.74 5.91 6.27
N ILE A 39 6.37 6.65 5.36
CA ILE A 39 6.57 8.10 5.48
C ILE A 39 5.67 8.76 4.45
N SER A 40 4.81 9.67 4.89
CA SER A 40 3.88 10.38 4.01
C SER A 40 4.14 11.88 4.06
N PHE A 41 4.45 12.49 2.92
CA PHE A 41 4.47 13.94 2.75
C PHE A 41 3.08 14.38 2.30
N ARG A 42 2.48 15.31 3.03
CA ARG A 42 1.03 15.52 3.00
C ARG A 42 0.66 17.01 3.11
N ASP A 43 -0.47 17.38 2.51
CA ASP A 43 -1.18 18.64 2.70
C ASP A 43 -2.20 18.53 3.85
N SER A 44 -3.16 19.46 3.98
CA SER A 44 -4.09 19.52 5.12
C SER A 44 -5.03 18.31 5.25
N ILE A 45 -5.56 17.79 4.13
CA ILE A 45 -6.39 16.56 4.03
C ILE A 45 -5.65 15.35 4.59
N ALA A 46 -4.34 15.53 4.66
CA ALA A 46 -3.39 14.51 4.74
C ALA A 46 -2.56 14.60 6.04
N ASN A 47 -2.89 15.56 6.91
CA ASN A 47 -2.17 15.73 8.15
C ASN A 47 -2.70 14.81 9.27
N THR A 48 -1.79 14.09 9.92
CA THR A 48 -2.09 13.14 11.02
C THR A 48 -2.04 13.85 12.38
N GLY A 49 -2.51 15.09 12.45
CA GLY A 49 -2.52 15.88 13.69
C GLY A 49 -1.28 16.74 13.96
N ASN A 50 -0.27 16.78 13.08
CA ASN A 50 0.89 17.67 13.29
C ASN A 50 0.48 19.14 13.35
N LEU A 51 -0.60 19.52 12.64
CA LEU A 51 -1.08 20.89 12.64
C LEU A 51 -1.56 21.34 14.02
N LEU A 52 -2.14 20.44 14.82
CA LEU A 52 -2.63 20.78 16.16
C LEU A 52 -1.48 21.17 17.10
N GLY A 53 -0.30 20.55 16.95
CA GLY A 53 0.89 20.87 17.76
C GLY A 53 1.57 22.18 17.38
N LEU A 54 1.15 22.84 16.30
CA LEU A 54 1.71 24.12 15.84
C LEU A 54 0.87 25.33 16.24
N PHE A 55 -0.35 25.11 16.76
CA PHE A 55 -1.27 26.19 17.15
C PHE A 55 -1.19 26.52 18.63
N ASP A 56 -1.50 27.77 18.97
CA ASP A 56 -1.54 28.22 20.36
C ASP A 56 -2.63 27.46 21.12
N PRO A 57 -2.37 27.00 22.36
CA PRO A 57 -3.40 26.37 23.20
C PRO A 57 -4.64 27.24 23.43
N ASN A 58 -4.53 28.56 23.28
CA ASN A 58 -5.63 29.51 23.40
C ASN A 58 -6.34 29.79 22.06
N ASP A 59 -5.81 29.32 20.93
CA ASP A 59 -6.40 29.45 19.59
C ASP A 59 -6.39 28.10 18.87
N LEU A 60 -7.17 27.16 19.41
CA LEU A 60 -7.24 25.80 18.90
C LEU A 60 -8.03 25.74 17.59
N LEU A 61 -7.45 25.06 16.60
CA LEU A 61 -8.14 24.71 15.36
C LEU A 61 -9.37 23.83 15.63
N HIS A 62 -10.36 23.91 14.73
CA HIS A 62 -11.59 23.10 14.79
C HIS A 62 -11.34 21.58 14.93
N VAL A 63 -10.21 21.07 14.44
CA VAL A 63 -9.82 19.65 14.56
C VAL A 63 -9.50 19.20 15.99
N ALA A 64 -9.36 20.15 16.92
CA ALA A 64 -9.22 19.89 18.36
C ALA A 64 -10.57 19.54 19.03
N PHE A 65 -11.69 19.70 18.33
CA PHE A 65 -13.03 19.52 18.86
C PHE A 65 -13.81 18.46 18.10
N ARG A 66 -14.95 18.04 18.67
CA ARG A 66 -15.91 17.20 17.96
C ARG A 66 -16.43 17.94 16.71
N PRO A 67 -16.70 17.22 15.61
CA PRO A 67 -16.91 15.78 15.53
C PRO A 67 -15.65 14.98 15.13
N TYR A 68 -14.50 15.63 15.00
CA TYR A 68 -13.28 14.98 14.51
C TYR A 68 -12.84 13.83 15.44
N GLY A 69 -12.55 12.67 14.86
CA GLY A 69 -12.19 11.44 15.59
C GLY A 69 -13.34 10.64 16.23
N ASP A 70 -14.59 11.13 16.20
CA ASP A 70 -15.73 10.48 16.88
C ASP A 70 -16.09 9.07 16.40
N THR A 71 -15.88 8.71 15.13
CA THR A 71 -16.34 7.43 14.56
C THR A 71 -15.39 6.26 14.81
N PHE A 72 -14.13 6.50 15.16
CA PHE A 72 -13.14 5.42 15.35
C PHE A 72 -12.29 5.59 16.61
N PHE A 73 -11.85 6.82 16.91
CA PHE A 73 -11.02 7.09 18.09
C PHE A 73 -11.87 7.53 19.30
N HIS A 74 -13.11 7.97 19.05
CA HIS A 74 -14.08 8.48 20.03
C HIS A 74 -13.61 9.71 20.82
N HIS A 75 -12.58 10.39 20.31
CA HIS A 75 -12.08 11.67 20.81
C HIS A 75 -11.40 12.46 19.67
N PRO A 76 -11.27 13.79 19.79
CA PRO A 76 -10.48 14.59 18.85
C PRO A 76 -9.03 14.12 18.77
N THR A 77 -8.52 13.99 17.55
CA THR A 77 -7.15 13.53 17.26
C THR A 77 -6.30 14.60 16.57
N GLY A 78 -6.86 15.78 16.29
CA GLY A 78 -6.23 16.78 15.44
C GLY A 78 -6.21 16.42 13.95
N ARG A 79 -6.85 15.31 13.56
CA ARG A 79 -6.98 14.89 12.15
C ARG A 79 -8.21 15.54 11.52
N PHE A 80 -8.11 15.94 10.26
CA PHE A 80 -9.24 16.42 9.46
C PHE A 80 -10.15 15.26 8.97
N SER A 81 -10.55 14.38 9.89
CA SER A 81 -11.47 13.26 9.64
C SER A 81 -12.25 12.95 10.91
N TYR A 82 -13.48 12.43 10.75
CA TYR A 82 -14.26 11.88 11.86
C TYR A 82 -13.67 10.58 12.41
N GLY A 83 -12.69 9.97 11.74
CA GLY A 83 -12.03 8.76 12.21
C GLY A 83 -10.70 8.54 11.50
N ARG A 84 -10.54 7.36 10.90
CA ARG A 84 -9.31 7.00 10.17
C ARG A 84 -9.11 7.83 8.90
N LEU A 85 -7.84 8.01 8.53
CA LEU A 85 -7.37 8.53 7.24
C LEU A 85 -7.03 7.36 6.32
N ILE A 86 -6.94 7.60 5.00
CA ILE A 86 -6.56 6.56 4.01
C ILE A 86 -5.25 5.83 4.37
N ILE A 87 -4.31 6.54 4.99
CA ILE A 87 -3.02 5.98 5.41
C ILE A 87 -3.16 4.94 6.52
N ASP A 88 -4.18 5.05 7.38
CA ASP A 88 -4.43 4.05 8.41
C ASP A 88 -4.85 2.75 7.73
N PHE A 89 -5.68 2.79 6.69
CA PHE A 89 -6.05 1.58 5.94
C PHE A 89 -4.86 0.96 5.21
N ILE A 90 -3.93 1.75 4.68
CA ILE A 90 -2.71 1.27 4.03
C ILE A 90 -1.72 0.68 5.05
N GLY A 91 -1.59 1.29 6.23
CA GLY A 91 -0.71 0.83 7.30
C GLY A 91 -1.28 -0.35 8.10
N SER A 92 -2.60 -0.48 8.18
CA SER A 92 -3.29 -1.56 8.89
C SER A 92 -3.36 -2.87 8.11
N TYR A 93 -2.85 -2.94 6.88
CA TYR A 93 -2.73 -4.22 6.19
C TYR A 93 -1.84 -5.14 7.05
N PRO A 94 -2.39 -6.26 7.58
CA PRO A 94 -1.61 -7.16 8.41
C PRO A 94 -0.49 -7.74 7.56
N HIS A 95 0.74 -7.47 7.98
CA HIS A 95 1.94 -8.06 7.41
C HIS A 95 2.03 -9.53 7.82
N SER A 96 1.08 -10.35 7.35
CA SER A 96 1.06 -11.79 7.57
C SER A 96 2.20 -12.39 6.78
N SER A 97 3.22 -12.81 7.51
CA SER A 97 4.52 -13.23 7.01
C SER A 97 4.52 -14.37 5.99
N ASN A 98 3.40 -15.06 5.73
CA ASN A 98 3.44 -16.30 4.93
C ASN A 98 2.37 -16.43 3.84
N ARG A 99 1.43 -15.49 3.66
CA ARG A 99 0.46 -15.55 2.55
C ARG A 99 0.07 -14.15 2.10
N CYS A 100 0.57 -13.75 0.93
CA CYS A 100 0.09 -12.58 0.19
C CYS A 100 -1.35 -12.82 -0.31
N ALA A 101 -2.31 -12.89 0.60
CA ALA A 101 -3.73 -12.96 0.28
C ALA A 101 -4.42 -11.78 0.98
N PRO A 102 -5.24 -10.97 0.28
CA PRO A 102 -6.05 -9.97 0.93
C PRO A 102 -7.01 -10.68 1.89
N ARG A 103 -6.80 -10.53 3.21
CA ARG A 103 -7.84 -10.86 4.18
C ARG A 103 -9.02 -9.94 3.87
N ARG A 104 -10.19 -10.53 3.66
CA ARG A 104 -11.47 -9.82 3.62
C ARG A 104 -11.56 -8.97 4.89
N TYR A 105 -11.70 -7.65 4.73
CA TYR A 105 -12.01 -6.76 5.84
C TYR A 105 -13.31 -7.24 6.48
N GLY A 106 -13.21 -7.77 7.70
CA GLY A 106 -14.34 -7.80 8.62
C GLY A 106 -14.51 -6.41 9.24
N PRO A 107 -15.69 -6.10 9.81
CA PRO A 107 -15.86 -4.87 10.57
C PRO A 107 -14.83 -4.85 11.71
N ASP A 108 -14.03 -3.78 11.76
CA ASP A 108 -13.13 -3.55 12.89
C ASP A 108 -13.97 -3.33 14.16
N PRO A 109 -13.50 -3.82 15.33
CA PRO A 109 -14.16 -3.59 16.61
C PRO A 109 -14.14 -2.12 17.02
#